data_AF-A0A377PDR8-F1
#
_entry.id   AF-A0A377PDR8-F1
#
_cell.length_a   1.000
_cell.length_b   1.000
_cell.length_c   1.000
_cell.angle_alpha   90.00
_cell.angle_beta   90.00
_cell.angle_gamma   90.00
#
_symmetry.space_group_name_H-M   'P 1'
#
loop_
_entity.id
_entity.type
_entity.pdbx_description
1 polymer ?
#
loop_
_entity_poly.entity_id
_entity_poly.type
_entity_poly.pdbx_seq_one_letter_code
_entity_poly.pdbx_strand_id
1 'polypeptide(L)'
;MDMQALREEQMEKASQIVRIDDLGFEQPTLIAGADVGFEQGGEVTRAAIAVLRYPSLELVEYQIARIETQMPYIPGFLSFREYPALLKAWGMLQHRPQLVVVDGQGIAHPRRLGVASHFGLLADVPTIGVAKSRLCGQFAL
;
A
#
# COMPACT_ATOMS: atom_id res chain seq x y z
N MET A 1 11.10 10.02 18.03
CA MET A 1 11.07 9.46 16.67
C MET A 1 12.13 10.20 15.86
N ASP A 2 13.11 9.49 15.33
CA ASP A 2 14.20 10.09 14.57
C ASP A 2 13.80 10.23 13.10
N MET A 3 13.57 11.47 12.66
CA MET A 3 13.15 11.78 11.30
C MET A 3 14.24 11.55 10.26
N GLN A 4 15.51 11.60 10.68
CA GLN A 4 16.62 11.30 9.81
C GLN A 4 16.67 9.80 9.53
N ALA A 5 16.58 8.98 10.58
CA ALA A 5 16.52 7.52 10.44
C ALA A 5 15.35 7.06 9.56
N LEU A 6 14.14 7.61 9.76
CA LEU A 6 12.98 7.30 8.91
C LEU A 6 13.20 7.69 7.45
N ARG A 7 13.89 8.79 7.20
CA ARG A 7 14.19 9.24 5.83
C ARG A 7 15.20 8.32 5.16
N GLU A 8 16.23 7.91 5.90
CA GLU A 8 17.23 6.94 5.44
C GLU A 8 16.56 5.60 5.10
N GLU A 9 15.67 5.11 5.96
CA GLU A 9 14.86 3.92 5.71
C GLU A 9 14.00 4.07 4.44
N GLN A 10 13.35 5.22 4.23
CA GLN A 10 12.59 5.45 2.99
C GLN A 10 13.46 5.34 1.75
N MET A 11 14.68 5.89 1.79
CA MET A 11 15.59 5.87 0.66
C MET A 11 16.15 4.48 0.40
N GLU A 12 16.48 3.74 1.46
CA GLU A 12 16.92 2.36 1.39
C GLU A 12 15.83 1.47 0.76
N LYS A 13 14.60 1.52 1.28
CA LYS A 13 13.48 0.75 0.74
C LYS A 13 13.11 1.18 -0.68
N ALA A 14 13.17 2.47 -0.99
CA ALA A 14 12.93 2.96 -2.35
C ALA A 14 13.89 2.38 -3.38
N SER A 15 15.14 2.08 -2.99
CA SER A 15 16.14 1.45 -3.85
C SER A 15 15.85 -0.01 -4.17
N GLN A 16 15.04 -0.67 -3.35
CA GLN A 16 14.65 -2.08 -3.49
C GLN A 16 13.38 -2.26 -4.35
N ILE A 17 12.72 -1.17 -4.75
CA ILE A 17 11.50 -1.23 -5.56
C ILE A 17 11.80 -1.70 -6.98
N VAL A 18 11.26 -2.86 -7.35
CA VAL A 18 11.22 -3.37 -8.72
C VAL A 18 10.12 -2.66 -9.49
N ARG A 19 10.44 -2.17 -10.70
CA ARG A 19 9.54 -1.40 -11.57
C ARG A 19 9.45 -1.96 -12.99
N ILE A 20 9.90 -3.19 -13.14
CA ILE A 20 9.83 -3.95 -14.37
C ILE A 20 8.85 -5.08 -14.14
N ASP A 21 8.12 -5.45 -15.19
CA ASP A 21 7.21 -6.57 -15.12
C ASP A 21 8.01 -7.87 -14.95
N ASP A 22 7.43 -8.81 -14.20
CA ASP A 22 7.90 -10.18 -14.22
C ASP A 22 7.46 -10.81 -15.55
N LEU A 23 8.43 -11.26 -16.36
CA LEU A 23 8.20 -11.85 -17.67
C LEU A 23 7.33 -13.11 -17.61
N GLY A 24 7.19 -13.75 -16.44
CA GLY A 24 6.30 -14.88 -16.20
C GLY A 24 4.91 -14.52 -15.66
N PHE A 25 4.60 -13.23 -15.47
CA PHE A 25 3.32 -12.81 -14.90
C PHE A 25 2.19 -12.94 -15.91
N GLU A 26 1.35 -13.95 -15.72
CA GLU A 26 0.10 -14.11 -16.47
C GLU A 26 -1.05 -13.29 -15.89
N GLN A 27 -2.19 -13.25 -16.58
CA GLN A 27 -3.38 -12.55 -16.09
C GLN A 27 -3.76 -13.06 -14.67
N PRO A 28 -3.92 -12.17 -13.68
CA PRO A 28 -4.23 -12.58 -12.33
C PRO A 28 -5.63 -13.19 -12.28
N THR A 29 -5.79 -14.27 -11.51
CA THR A 29 -7.10 -14.86 -11.22
C THR A 29 -7.77 -14.19 -10.03
N LEU A 30 -6.96 -13.65 -9.11
CA LEU A 30 -7.37 -12.89 -7.95
C LEU A 30 -6.59 -11.57 -7.89
N ILE A 31 -7.32 -10.48 -7.76
CA ILE A 31 -6.76 -9.16 -7.45
C ILE A 31 -7.31 -8.70 -6.11
N ALA A 32 -6.68 -7.70 -5.49
CA ALA A 32 -7.26 -7.05 -4.31
C ALA A 32 -7.28 -5.53 -4.43
N GLY A 33 -8.27 -4.92 -3.79
CA GLY A 33 -8.29 -3.50 -3.46
C GLY A 33 -7.90 -3.30 -2.00
N ALA A 34 -7.07 -2.31 -1.70
CA ALA A 34 -6.66 -1.98 -0.35
C ALA A 34 -6.84 -0.48 -0.07
N ASP A 35 -7.39 -0.16 1.10
CA ASP A 35 -7.60 1.20 1.57
C ASP A 35 -7.27 1.32 3.07
N VAL A 36 -6.83 2.50 3.49
CA VAL A 36 -6.47 2.79 4.88
C VAL A 36 -7.14 4.07 5.33
N GLY A 37 -7.78 4.01 6.49
CA GLY A 37 -8.38 5.16 7.15
C GLY A 37 -7.97 5.25 8.61
N PHE A 38 -8.32 6.38 9.22
CA PHE A 38 -8.09 6.63 10.63
C PHE A 38 -9.43 6.78 11.36
N GLU A 39 -9.60 6.08 12.47
CA GLU A 39 -10.76 6.15 13.35
C GLU A 39 -10.36 6.86 14.66
N GLN A 40 -11.36 7.22 15.49
CA GLN A 40 -11.13 7.78 16.84
C GLN A 40 -10.15 8.97 16.86
N GLY A 41 -10.35 9.94 15.97
CA GLY A 41 -9.49 11.13 15.91
C GLY A 41 -8.03 10.87 15.50
N GLY A 42 -7.71 9.68 14.98
CA GLY A 42 -6.35 9.32 14.58
C GLY A 42 -5.68 8.29 15.49
N GLU A 43 -6.32 7.89 16.59
CA GLU A 43 -5.77 6.90 17.53
C GLU A 43 -5.78 5.47 16.98
N VAL A 44 -6.70 5.15 16.08
CA VAL A 44 -6.80 3.83 15.45
C VAL A 44 -6.56 3.95 13.96
N THR A 45 -5.59 3.17 13.46
CA THR A 45 -5.40 2.98 12.02
C THR A 45 -6.17 1.73 11.59
N ARG A 46 -7.04 1.90 10.59
CA ARG A 46 -7.87 0.83 10.04
C ARG A 46 -7.49 0.59 8.58
N ALA A 47 -7.18 -0.65 8.25
CA ALA A 47 -6.98 -1.07 6.87
C ALA A 47 -8.06 -2.07 6.46
N ALA A 48 -8.52 -1.97 5.22
CA ALA A 48 -9.40 -2.94 4.59
C ALA A 48 -8.74 -3.48 3.32
N ILE A 49 -8.79 -4.80 3.13
CA ILE A 49 -8.37 -5.45 1.88
C ILE A 49 -9.52 -6.31 1.39
N ALA A 50 -9.96 -6.09 0.16
CA ALA A 50 -11.01 -6.86 -0.51
C ALA A 50 -10.41 -7.63 -1.68
N VAL A 51 -10.53 -8.97 -1.67
CA VAL A 51 -10.07 -9.87 -2.72
C VAL A 51 -11.20 -10.14 -3.69
N LEU A 52 -10.93 -9.95 -4.98
CA LEU A 52 -11.86 -10.09 -6.07
C LEU A 52 -11.36 -11.13 -7.08
N ARG A 53 -12.28 -11.90 -7.66
CA ARG A 53 -12.00 -12.70 -8.85
C ARG A 53 -11.83 -11.77 -10.05
N TYR A 54 -10.83 -12.02 -10.88
CA TYR A 54 -10.61 -11.25 -12.10
C TYR A 54 -10.82 -12.15 -13.34
N PRO A 55 -11.49 -11.67 -14.41
CA PRO A 55 -11.99 -10.30 -14.62
C PRO A 55 -13.42 -10.04 -14.11
N SER A 56 -14.08 -11.01 -13.45
CA SER A 56 -15.50 -10.87 -13.09
C SER A 56 -15.79 -9.83 -12.00
N LEU A 57 -14.79 -9.45 -11.21
CA LEU A 57 -14.86 -8.57 -10.04
C LEU A 57 -15.80 -9.07 -8.94
N GLU A 58 -16.05 -10.38 -8.90
CA GLU A 58 -16.80 -11.02 -7.83
C GLU A 58 -15.98 -10.98 -6.53
N LEU A 59 -16.59 -10.50 -5.44
CA LEU A 59 -15.97 -10.49 -4.11
C LEU A 59 -15.79 -11.91 -3.59
N VAL A 60 -14.53 -12.28 -3.33
CA VAL A 60 -14.16 -13.60 -2.79
C VAL A 60 -14.01 -13.53 -1.27
N GLU A 61 -13.33 -12.50 -0.78
CA GLU A 61 -13.00 -12.34 0.64
C GLU A 61 -12.78 -10.85 0.94
N TYR A 62 -12.98 -10.43 2.18
CA TYR A 62 -12.40 -9.19 2.67
C TYR A 62 -11.93 -9.33 4.11
N GLN A 63 -10.91 -8.57 4.48
CA GLN A 63 -10.39 -8.49 5.84
C GLN A 63 -10.24 -7.05 6.27
N ILE A 64 -10.51 -6.80 7.56
CA ILE A 64 -10.36 -5.48 8.17
C ILE A 64 -9.47 -5.64 9.39
N ALA A 65 -8.35 -4.93 9.39
CA ALA A 65 -7.50 -4.79 10.56
C ALA A 65 -7.72 -3.44 11.22
N ARG A 66 -7.73 -3.44 12.55
CA ARG A 66 -7.64 -2.23 13.38
C ARG A 66 -6.46 -2.39 14.31
N ILE A 67 -5.58 -1.41 14.32
CA ILE A 67 -4.43 -1.36 15.22
C ILE A 67 -4.31 0.05 15.80
N GLU A 68 -3.65 0.15 16.94
CA GLU A 68 -3.25 1.46 17.48
C GLU A 68 -2.33 2.17 16.48
N THR A 69 -2.57 3.45 16.25
CA THR A 69 -1.75 4.28 15.38
C THR A 69 -0.40 4.51 16.04
N GLN A 70 0.66 3.90 15.49
CA GLN A 70 1.99 3.92 16.10
C GLN A 70 2.80 5.19 15.84
N MET A 71 2.29 6.09 14.99
CA MET A 71 3.03 7.27 14.55
C MET A 71 2.11 8.49 14.33
N PRO A 72 2.49 9.71 14.75
CA PRO A 72 1.73 10.92 14.46
C PRO A 72 1.76 11.27 12.97
N TYR A 73 0.86 12.15 12.52
CA TYR A 73 0.85 12.62 11.14
C TYR A 73 2.09 13.47 10.84
N ILE A 74 2.95 12.99 9.94
CA ILE A 74 4.11 13.73 9.46
C ILE A 74 4.09 13.73 7.92
N PRO A 75 4.00 14.91 7.27
CA PRO A 75 4.02 15.01 5.82
C PRO A 75 5.23 14.30 5.20
N GLY A 76 4.97 13.43 4.20
CA GLY A 76 5.99 12.64 3.52
C GLY A 76 6.38 11.32 4.21
N PHE A 77 5.80 10.99 5.37
CA PHE A 77 5.99 9.72 6.09
C PHE A 77 4.66 8.99 6.35
N LEU A 78 3.60 9.38 5.65
CA LEU A 78 2.26 8.82 5.84
C LEU A 78 2.24 7.28 5.68
N SER A 79 3.02 6.72 4.76
CA SER A 79 3.08 5.27 4.56
C SER A 79 3.49 4.51 5.83
N PHE A 80 4.35 5.06 6.71
CA PHE A 80 4.71 4.42 7.98
C PHE A 80 3.55 4.33 8.97
N ARG A 81 2.58 5.23 8.86
CA ARG A 81 1.37 5.18 9.68
C ARG A 81 0.40 4.11 9.16
N GLU A 82 0.39 3.88 7.85
CA GLU A 82 -0.63 3.10 7.16
C GLU A 82 -0.24 1.63 6.95
N TYR A 83 1.02 1.38 6.55
CA TYR A 83 1.45 0.03 6.19
C TYR A 83 1.29 -1.00 7.31
N PRO A 84 1.47 -0.69 8.63
CA PRO A 84 1.33 -1.71 9.67
C PRO A 84 -0.09 -2.29 9.72
N ALA A 85 -1.11 -1.46 9.49
CA ALA A 85 -2.50 -1.92 9.41
C ALA A 85 -2.74 -2.75 8.14
N LEU A 86 -2.16 -2.33 6.99
CA LEU A 86 -2.23 -3.10 5.75
C LEU A 86 -1.59 -4.48 5.90
N LEU A 87 -0.39 -4.58 6.48
CA LEU A 87 0.27 -5.86 6.72
C LEU A 87 -0.54 -6.75 7.68
N LYS A 88 -1.19 -6.15 8.68
CA LYS A 88 -2.09 -6.90 9.57
C LYS A 88 -3.29 -7.46 8.81
N ALA A 89 -3.95 -6.67 7.97
CA ALA A 89 -5.07 -7.12 7.14
C ALA A 89 -4.63 -8.17 6.11
N TRP A 90 -3.47 -7.97 5.48
CA TRP A 90 -2.86 -8.91 4.53
C TRP A 90 -2.61 -10.28 5.17
N GLY A 91 -2.07 -10.30 6.39
CA GLY A 91 -1.84 -11.54 7.15
C GLY A 91 -3.11 -12.29 7.54
N MET A 92 -4.28 -11.63 7.54
CA MET A 92 -5.57 -12.25 7.86
C MET A 92 -6.21 -12.95 6.65
N LEU A 93 -5.80 -12.59 5.43
CA LEU A 93 -6.38 -13.15 4.20
C LEU A 93 -6.16 -14.67 4.16
N GLN A 94 -7.16 -15.40 3.66
CA GLN A 94 -7.01 -16.82 3.32
C GLN A 94 -6.63 -17.00 1.84
N HIS A 95 -7.12 -16.11 0.97
CA HIS A 95 -6.79 -16.11 -0.45
C HIS A 95 -5.67 -15.10 -0.74
N ARG A 96 -4.63 -15.54 -1.45
CA ARG A 96 -3.50 -14.68 -1.83
C ARG A 96 -3.72 -14.11 -3.25
N PRO A 97 -4.11 -12.83 -3.40
CA PRO A 97 -4.21 -12.19 -4.71
C PRO A 97 -2.83 -12.00 -5.34
N GLN A 98 -2.75 -12.06 -6.67
CA GLN A 98 -1.49 -11.85 -7.40
C GLN A 98 -1.15 -10.36 -7.64
N LEU A 99 -2.13 -9.48 -7.46
CA LEU A 99 -1.98 -8.03 -7.65
C LEU A 99 -2.84 -7.27 -6.65
N VAL A 100 -2.28 -6.22 -6.04
CA VAL A 100 -3.02 -5.36 -5.12
C VAL A 100 -3.07 -3.91 -5.63
N VAL A 101 -4.26 -3.38 -5.79
CA VAL A 101 -4.52 -1.97 -6.09
C VAL A 101 -4.72 -1.24 -4.77
N VAL A 102 -3.85 -0.29 -4.47
CA VAL A 102 -3.83 0.44 -3.20
C VAL A 102 -4.31 1.87 -3.44
N ASP A 103 -5.29 2.34 -2.66
CA ASP A 103 -5.70 3.75 -2.64
C ASP A 103 -4.56 4.60 -2.07
N GLY A 104 -3.83 5.28 -2.95
CA GLY A 104 -2.65 6.04 -2.56
C GLY A 104 -1.55 6.02 -3.62
N GLN A 105 -0.43 6.65 -3.27
CA GLN A 105 0.70 6.80 -4.18
C GLN A 105 1.60 5.55 -4.14
N GLY A 106 2.17 5.20 -5.30
CA GLY A 106 3.33 4.30 -5.40
C GLY A 106 4.63 5.09 -5.56
N ILE A 107 5.30 4.91 -6.70
CA ILE A 107 6.55 5.63 -7.04
C ILE A 107 6.33 7.14 -7.28
N ALA A 108 5.08 7.58 -7.45
CA ALA A 108 4.66 8.98 -7.53
C ALA A 108 4.71 9.69 -6.16
N HIS A 109 5.82 9.50 -5.45
CA HIS A 109 6.14 10.07 -4.14
C HIS A 109 7.50 10.79 -4.22
N PRO A 110 7.75 11.88 -3.45
CA PRO A 110 9.01 12.62 -3.48
C PRO A 110 10.27 11.76 -3.29
N ARG A 111 10.12 10.61 -2.60
CA ARG A 111 11.20 9.64 -2.34
C ARG A 111 10.97 8.29 -3.01
N ARG A 112 10.05 8.20 -3.99
CA ARG A 112 9.68 6.97 -4.70
C ARG A 112 9.12 5.82 -3.83
N LEU A 113 8.78 6.11 -2.57
CA LEU A 113 8.21 5.16 -1.61
C LEU A 113 6.87 5.65 -1.05
N GLY A 114 5.84 5.72 -1.88
CA GLY A 114 4.46 5.89 -1.43
C GLY A 114 3.91 4.62 -0.77
N VAL A 115 2.70 4.68 -0.20
CA VAL A 115 2.10 3.55 0.55
C VAL A 115 1.97 2.28 -0.29
N ALA A 116 1.63 2.37 -1.58
CA ALA A 116 1.51 1.21 -2.45
C ALA A 116 2.88 0.51 -2.61
N SER A 117 3.92 1.26 -2.93
CA SER A 117 5.28 0.73 -3.07
C SER A 117 5.85 0.21 -1.75
N HIS A 118 5.56 0.90 -0.65
CA HIS A 118 6.03 0.49 0.68
C HIS A 118 5.38 -0.82 1.11
N PHE A 119 4.05 -0.92 0.98
CA PHE A 119 3.31 -2.13 1.28
C PHE A 119 3.73 -3.29 0.37
N GLY A 120 3.79 -3.08 -0.95
CA GLY A 120 4.14 -4.14 -1.91
C GLY A 120 5.52 -4.73 -1.66
N LEU A 121 6.51 -3.89 -1.32
CA LEU A 121 7.85 -4.34 -0.94
C LEU A 121 7.85 -5.23 0.32
N LEU A 122 7.05 -4.87 1.33
CA LEU A 122 7.01 -5.61 2.61
C LEU A 122 6.13 -6.86 2.54
N ALA A 123 5.07 -6.82 1.73
CA ALA A 123 4.14 -7.93 1.54
C ALA A 123 4.59 -8.92 0.45
N ASP A 124 5.67 -8.59 -0.28
CA ASP A 124 6.20 -9.34 -1.42
C ASP A 124 5.12 -9.68 -2.45
N VAL A 125 4.40 -8.64 -2.90
CA VAL A 125 3.32 -8.76 -3.87
C VAL A 125 3.32 -7.57 -4.83
N PRO A 126 3.04 -7.76 -6.14
CA PRO A 126 2.84 -6.66 -7.07
C PRO A 126 1.76 -5.68 -6.58
N THR A 127 2.07 -4.39 -6.62
CA THR A 127 1.15 -3.32 -6.21
C THR A 127 1.05 -2.21 -7.23
N ILE A 128 -0.16 -1.69 -7.43
CA ILE A 128 -0.41 -0.46 -8.18
C ILE A 128 -1.03 0.57 -7.23
N GLY A 129 -0.41 1.75 -7.14
CA GLY A 129 -0.99 2.88 -6.42
C GLY A 129 -1.94 3.67 -7.31
N VAL A 130 -3.19 3.81 -6.89
CA VAL A 130 -4.21 4.62 -7.56
C VAL A 130 -4.65 5.72 -6.61
N ALA A 131 -4.14 6.94 -6.84
CA ALA A 131 -4.43 8.08 -5.99
C ALA A 131 -5.47 9.02 -6.61
N LYS A 132 -6.28 9.65 -5.76
CA LYS A 132 -7.35 10.60 -6.14
C LYS A 132 -6.82 12.02 -6.43
N SER A 133 -5.59 12.31 -6.02
CA SER A 133 -4.96 13.62 -6.23
C SER A 133 -3.45 13.46 -6.46
N ARG A 134 -2.85 14.46 -7.12
CA ARG A 134 -1.41 14.45 -7.41
C ARG A 134 -0.61 14.89 -6.18
N LEU A 135 0.27 14.02 -5.70
CA LEU A 135 1.25 14.38 -4.66
C LEU A 135 2.50 15.05 -5.26
N CYS A 136 3.09 14.47 -6.31
CA CYS A 136 4.25 15.02 -7.01
C CYS A 136 4.29 14.60 -8.49
N GLY A 137 5.29 15.09 -9.23
CA GLY A 137 5.38 14.90 -10.68
C GLY A 137 4.62 15.97 -11.47
N GLN A 138 4.75 15.94 -12.79
CA GLN A 138 4.09 16.85 -13.72
C GLN A 138 3.50 16.02 -14.87
N PHE A 139 2.39 16.47 -15.42
CA PHE A 139 1.81 15.90 -16.62
C PHE A 139 1.20 17.05 -17.45
N ALA A 140 1.17 16.87 -18.76
CA ALA A 140 0.38 17.71 -19.66
C ALA A 140 -0.97 17.03 -19.90
N LEU A 141 -2.03 17.84 -19.99
CA LEU A 141 -3.34 17.40 -20.48
C LEU A 141 -3.37 17.51 -22.00
#